data_AF-A0A523R334-F1
#
_entry.id   AF-A0A523R334-F1
#
_cell.length_a   1.000
_cell.length_b   1.000
_cell.length_c   1.000
_cell.angle_alpha   90.00
_cell.angle_beta   90.00
_cell.angle_gamma   90.00
#
_symmetry.space_group_name_H-M   'P 1'
#
loop_
_entity.id
_entity.type
_entity.pdbx_description
1 polymer ?
#
loop_
_entity_poly.entity_id
_entity_poly.type
_entity_poly.pdbx_seq_one_letter_code
_entity_poly.pdbx_strand_id
1 'polypeptide(L)'
;MKKSMILSITLLFMFHSMGFAGTPHQIGEFVLGKHISDYKKMVKMESTIPIRHQEYLHELETRKLEGFKSGYIWIGNCSEPGRIVRIKLKYFDSTKKFYNLLLKRFKEKFGEPSEWRGDPFHVVIAWKWSFIDKEGNHISLILQHNTKDQEEKMGNSVKLTTTNMIKEERLCYEKKSDESGTHMKMQPHEAKNKAPVNWDLFIPR
;
A
#
# COMPACT_ATOMS: atom_id res chain seq x y z
N MET A 1 -75.62 -0.46 -3.48
CA MET A 1 -74.84 0.64 -4.11
C MET A 1 -73.94 1.28 -3.06
N LYS A 2 -72.73 1.67 -3.48
CA LYS A 2 -71.68 2.44 -2.78
C LYS A 2 -70.59 1.63 -2.05
N LYS A 3 -69.47 1.56 -2.76
CA LYS A 3 -68.10 1.19 -2.40
C LYS A 3 -67.48 2.25 -1.48
N SER A 4 -66.47 1.84 -0.70
CA SER A 4 -65.21 2.56 -0.38
C SER A 4 -64.68 2.09 0.97
N MET A 5 -63.39 1.96 1.27
CA MET A 5 -62.14 2.16 0.52
C MET A 5 -61.05 1.64 1.48
N ILE A 6 -60.38 0.54 1.16
CA ILE A 6 -59.23 0.05 1.95
C ILE A 6 -57.99 0.70 1.35
N LEU A 7 -57.36 1.60 2.11
CA LEU A 7 -56.15 2.32 1.73
C LEU A 7 -54.94 1.47 2.14
N SER A 8 -54.39 0.68 1.20
CA SER A 8 -53.11 -0.02 1.39
C SER A 8 -51.94 0.94 1.18
N ILE A 9 -51.27 1.29 2.28
CA ILE A 9 -49.98 2.00 2.26
C ILE A 9 -48.89 0.98 1.87
N THR A 10 -48.46 1.03 0.62
CA THR A 10 -47.34 0.23 0.12
C THR A 10 -46.06 1.00 0.38
N LEU A 11 -45.37 0.66 1.47
CA LEU A 11 -44.08 1.23 1.85
C LEU A 11 -43.00 0.66 0.92
N LEU A 12 -42.66 1.41 -0.13
CA LEU A 12 -41.59 1.09 -1.08
C LEU A 12 -40.23 1.27 -0.37
N PHE A 13 -39.75 0.22 0.30
CA PHE A 13 -38.35 0.16 0.73
C PHE A 13 -37.47 0.06 -0.52
N MET A 14 -37.02 1.21 -1.01
CA MET A 14 -35.90 1.33 -1.93
C MET A 14 -34.63 0.91 -1.18
N PHE A 15 -34.42 -0.41 -1.04
CA PHE A 15 -33.12 -0.99 -0.75
C PHE A 15 -32.22 -0.62 -1.93
N HIS A 16 -31.52 0.50 -1.81
CA HIS A 16 -30.34 0.75 -2.60
C HIS A 16 -29.38 -0.38 -2.27
N SER A 17 -29.25 -1.33 -3.19
CA SER A 17 -28.15 -2.28 -3.16
C SER A 17 -26.87 -1.45 -3.21
N MET A 18 -26.28 -1.18 -2.04
CA MET A 18 -24.86 -0.86 -1.94
C MET A 18 -24.16 -2.08 -2.51
N GLY A 19 -23.87 -2.01 -3.81
CA GLY A 19 -22.96 -2.95 -4.45
C GLY A 19 -21.64 -2.78 -3.72
N PHE A 20 -21.36 -3.68 -2.78
CA PHE A 20 -20.01 -3.85 -2.25
C PHE A 20 -19.15 -4.25 -3.44
N ALA A 21 -18.48 -3.28 -4.05
CA ALA A 21 -17.46 -3.59 -5.02
C ALA A 21 -16.44 -4.51 -4.35
N GLY A 22 -16.07 -5.58 -5.05
CA GLY A 22 -15.11 -6.55 -4.53
C GLY A 22 -13.80 -5.88 -4.10
N THR A 23 -13.20 -6.44 -3.04
CA THR A 23 -11.88 -6.03 -2.54
C THR A 23 -10.87 -6.00 -3.70
N PRO A 24 -10.09 -4.91 -3.87
CA PRO A 24 -9.13 -4.81 -4.95
C PRO A 24 -7.89 -5.66 -4.66
N HIS A 25 -7.58 -6.62 -5.54
CA HIS A 25 -6.33 -7.40 -5.48
C HIS A 25 -5.37 -7.06 -6.61
N GLN A 26 -5.82 -6.32 -7.62
CA GLN A 26 -5.07 -6.07 -8.85
C GLN A 26 -4.97 -4.58 -9.15
N ILE A 27 -3.82 -4.16 -9.67
CA ILE A 27 -3.68 -2.87 -10.33
C ILE A 27 -2.65 -2.92 -11.47
N GLY A 28 -3.03 -2.35 -12.61
CA GLY A 28 -2.35 -2.67 -13.88
C GLY A 28 -2.46 -4.17 -14.14
N GLU A 29 -1.35 -4.78 -14.52
CA GLU A 29 -1.25 -6.22 -14.77
C GLU A 29 -0.91 -7.05 -13.52
N PHE A 30 -0.56 -6.41 -12.40
CA PHE A 30 -0.06 -7.12 -11.21
C PHE A 30 -1.17 -7.46 -10.23
N VAL A 31 -1.12 -8.68 -9.68
CA VAL A 31 -2.08 -9.18 -8.69
C VAL A 31 -1.35 -9.50 -7.39
N LEU A 32 -1.88 -9.04 -6.26
CA LEU A 32 -1.39 -9.38 -4.93
C LEU A 32 -1.45 -10.89 -4.68
N GLY A 33 -0.46 -11.43 -3.97
CA GLY A 33 -0.37 -12.85 -3.65
C GLY A 33 0.12 -13.73 -4.81
N LYS A 34 0.16 -13.25 -6.05
CA LYS A 34 0.77 -14.00 -7.15
C LYS A 34 2.29 -14.00 -7.05
N HIS A 35 2.90 -15.01 -7.64
CA HIS A 35 4.35 -15.15 -7.64
C HIS A 35 4.96 -14.28 -8.75
N ILE A 36 6.08 -13.63 -8.45
CA ILE A 36 6.71 -12.66 -9.36
C ILE A 36 7.20 -13.28 -10.67
N SER A 37 7.46 -14.60 -10.69
CA SER A 37 7.85 -15.32 -11.90
C SER A 37 6.85 -15.19 -13.04
N ASP A 38 5.57 -14.99 -12.71
CA ASP A 38 4.48 -14.88 -13.69
C ASP A 38 4.58 -13.56 -14.47
N TYR A 39 5.35 -12.60 -13.94
CA TYR A 39 5.49 -11.25 -14.45
C TYR A 39 6.90 -10.92 -14.98
N LYS A 40 7.75 -11.92 -15.24
CA LYS A 40 9.16 -11.73 -15.69
C LYS A 40 9.32 -10.74 -16.85
N LYS A 41 8.37 -10.70 -17.79
CA LYS A 41 8.38 -9.78 -18.95
C LYS A 41 8.00 -8.34 -18.61
N MET A 42 7.42 -8.11 -17.43
CA MET A 42 6.90 -6.83 -16.97
C MET A 42 7.76 -6.22 -15.85
N VAL A 43 8.73 -6.96 -15.32
CA VAL A 43 9.62 -6.50 -14.25
C VAL A 43 11.09 -6.65 -14.61
N LYS A 44 11.94 -5.85 -13.96
CA LYS A 44 13.39 -5.93 -14.05
C LYS A 44 13.88 -6.80 -12.89
N MET A 45 13.97 -8.11 -13.09
CA MET A 45 14.46 -9.04 -12.06
C MET A 45 15.85 -8.67 -11.57
N GLU A 46 16.68 -8.10 -12.44
CA GLU A 46 18.01 -7.57 -12.18
C GLU A 46 18.06 -6.38 -11.20
N SER A 47 16.91 -5.71 -10.96
CA SER A 47 16.81 -4.58 -10.03
C SER A 47 16.42 -4.98 -8.60
N THR A 48 16.34 -6.29 -8.33
CA THR A 48 15.90 -6.80 -7.03
C THR A 48 16.88 -6.40 -5.93
N ILE A 49 16.42 -5.63 -4.96
CA ILE A 49 17.19 -5.20 -3.80
C ILE A 49 16.43 -5.46 -2.50
N PRO A 50 17.10 -5.80 -1.39
CA PRO A 50 16.45 -5.88 -0.09
C PRO A 50 16.01 -4.49 0.38
N ILE A 51 14.84 -4.45 1.02
CA ILE A 51 14.33 -3.22 1.62
C ILE A 51 15.06 -3.01 2.94
N ARG A 52 15.75 -1.88 3.07
CA ARG A 52 16.48 -1.52 4.28
C ARG A 52 15.56 -1.51 5.50
N HIS A 53 15.97 -2.18 6.59
CA HIS A 53 15.19 -2.39 7.82
C HIS A 53 13.95 -3.30 7.65
N GLN A 54 13.75 -3.89 6.47
CA GLN A 54 12.73 -4.88 6.15
C GLN A 54 13.32 -5.94 5.21
N GLU A 55 14.46 -6.51 5.57
CA GLU A 55 15.26 -7.40 4.72
C GLU A 55 14.52 -8.72 4.37
N TYR A 56 13.42 -9.00 5.05
CA TYR A 56 12.44 -10.03 4.72
C TYR A 56 11.59 -9.72 3.48
N LEU A 57 11.75 -8.53 2.90
CA LEU A 57 11.14 -8.10 1.66
C LEU A 57 12.21 -7.63 0.68
N HIS A 58 11.97 -7.90 -0.60
CA HIS A 58 12.72 -7.30 -1.70
C HIS A 58 11.84 -6.36 -2.51
N GLU A 59 12.43 -5.30 -3.05
CA GLU A 59 11.81 -4.39 -4.01
C GLU A 59 12.43 -4.62 -5.40
N LEU A 60 11.60 -4.53 -6.43
CA LEU A 60 12.01 -4.59 -7.83
C LEU A 60 11.22 -3.61 -8.69
N GLU A 61 11.88 -3.07 -9.71
CA GLU A 61 11.30 -2.12 -10.65
C GLU A 61 10.46 -2.81 -11.72
N THR A 62 9.41 -2.14 -12.17
CA THR A 62 8.68 -2.55 -13.37
C THR A 62 9.41 -2.11 -14.63
N ARG A 63 9.16 -2.81 -15.73
CA ARG A 63 9.43 -2.32 -17.09
C ARG A 63 8.36 -1.27 -17.47
N LYS A 64 8.38 -0.81 -18.72
CA LYS A 64 7.39 0.13 -19.23
C LYS A 64 6.00 -0.51 -19.18
N LEU A 65 5.04 0.17 -18.57
CA LEU A 65 3.65 -0.25 -18.47
C LEU A 65 2.77 0.85 -19.08
N GLU A 66 1.69 0.46 -19.73
CA GLU A 66 0.74 1.42 -20.29
C GLU A 66 0.10 2.27 -19.18
N GLY A 67 0.05 3.59 -19.36
CA GLY A 67 -0.53 4.52 -18.38
C GLY A 67 0.35 4.82 -17.16
N PHE A 68 1.50 4.16 -16.99
CA PHE A 68 2.38 4.34 -15.83
C PHE A 68 3.78 4.80 -16.24
N LYS A 69 4.32 5.77 -15.49
CA LYS A 69 5.68 6.28 -15.62
C LYS A 69 6.72 5.30 -15.06
N SER A 70 6.40 4.68 -13.93
CA SER A 70 7.28 3.75 -13.22
C SER A 70 6.47 2.91 -12.22
N GLY A 71 7.03 1.79 -11.78
CA GLY A 71 6.44 0.96 -10.75
C GLY A 71 7.48 0.26 -9.89
N TYR A 72 7.12 -0.02 -8.64
CA TYR A 72 7.90 -0.77 -7.68
C TYR A 72 7.00 -1.86 -7.10
N ILE A 73 7.49 -3.10 -7.13
CA ILE A 73 6.81 -4.27 -6.59
C ILE A 73 7.61 -4.76 -5.39
N TRP A 74 6.93 -5.02 -4.28
CA TRP A 74 7.57 -5.69 -3.15
C TRP A 74 7.17 -7.15 -3.15
N ILE A 75 8.16 -8.01 -2.95
CA ILE A 75 8.00 -9.46 -2.86
C ILE A 75 8.50 -9.96 -1.50
N GLY A 76 7.91 -11.06 -1.03
CA GLY A 76 8.42 -11.81 0.11
C GLY A 76 9.78 -12.45 -0.17
N ASN A 77 10.56 -12.67 0.88
CA ASN A 77 11.90 -13.28 0.80
C ASN A 77 12.14 -14.35 1.88
N CYS A 78 11.19 -14.61 2.78
CA CYS A 78 11.33 -15.56 3.87
C CYS A 78 10.25 -16.64 3.91
N SER A 79 8.98 -16.25 4.12
CA SER A 79 7.87 -17.18 4.33
C SER A 79 7.42 -17.77 3.00
N GLU A 80 7.20 -16.91 2.01
CA GLU A 80 6.86 -17.29 0.65
C GLU A 80 7.68 -16.43 -0.33
N PRO A 81 8.95 -16.82 -0.60
CA PRO A 81 9.83 -16.06 -1.48
C PRO A 81 9.20 -15.82 -2.85
N GLY A 82 9.25 -14.58 -3.33
CA GLY A 82 8.72 -14.19 -4.64
C GLY A 82 7.22 -13.87 -4.67
N ARG A 83 6.47 -14.07 -3.57
CA ARG A 83 5.06 -13.65 -3.49
C ARG A 83 4.94 -12.13 -3.49
N ILE A 84 4.11 -11.56 -4.35
CA ILE A 84 3.84 -10.13 -4.42
C ILE A 84 3.01 -9.69 -3.21
N VAL A 85 3.56 -8.81 -2.38
CA VAL A 85 2.89 -8.29 -1.16
C VAL A 85 2.53 -6.81 -1.25
N ARG A 86 3.16 -6.07 -2.18
CA ARG A 86 2.83 -4.67 -2.47
C ARG A 86 3.07 -4.34 -3.94
N ILE A 87 2.17 -3.56 -4.49
CA ILE A 87 2.26 -2.99 -5.85
C ILE A 87 2.19 -1.47 -5.69
N LYS A 88 3.21 -0.73 -6.12
CA LYS A 88 3.22 0.74 -6.14
C LYS A 88 3.47 1.22 -7.57
N LEU A 89 2.47 1.82 -8.20
CA LEU A 89 2.58 2.35 -9.56
C LEU A 89 2.44 3.87 -9.57
N LYS A 90 3.24 4.52 -10.41
CA LYS A 90 3.19 5.96 -10.65
C LYS A 90 2.58 6.22 -12.02
N TYR A 91 1.51 7.01 -12.08
CA TYR A 91 0.85 7.33 -13.34
C TYR A 91 1.71 8.23 -14.22
N PHE A 92 1.51 8.14 -15.52
CA PHE A 92 2.16 9.01 -16.50
C PHE A 92 1.69 10.46 -16.36
N ASP A 93 0.37 10.67 -16.27
CA ASP A 93 -0.23 11.97 -16.00
C ASP A 93 -0.04 12.30 -14.50
N SER A 94 0.80 13.30 -14.23
CA SER A 94 1.13 13.78 -12.89
C SER A 94 0.22 14.90 -12.40
N THR A 95 -0.76 15.35 -13.19
CA THR A 95 -1.56 16.52 -12.88
C THR A 95 -2.58 16.27 -11.76
N LYS A 96 -2.88 17.32 -11.00
CA LYS A 96 -3.94 17.28 -9.98
C LYS A 96 -5.34 17.03 -10.59
N LYS A 97 -5.56 17.46 -11.85
CA LYS A 97 -6.81 17.20 -12.57
C LYS A 97 -7.02 15.69 -12.76
N PHE A 98 -5.99 14.98 -13.21
CA PHE A 98 -6.04 13.52 -13.34
C PHE A 98 -6.21 12.82 -11.99
N TYR A 99 -5.53 13.30 -10.94
CA TYR A 99 -5.75 12.81 -9.58
C TYR A 99 -7.21 12.93 -9.14
N ASN A 100 -7.83 14.10 -9.30
CA ASN A 100 -9.23 14.31 -8.91
C ASN A 100 -10.18 13.39 -9.70
N LEU A 101 -9.88 13.16 -10.98
CA LEU A 101 -10.61 12.23 -11.84
C LEU A 101 -10.46 10.77 -11.38
N LEU A 102 -9.28 10.35 -10.92
CA LEU A 102 -9.06 9.04 -10.32
C LEU A 102 -9.78 8.91 -8.98
N LEU A 103 -9.65 9.92 -8.11
CA LEU A 103 -10.28 9.95 -6.80
C LEU A 103 -11.80 9.80 -6.92
N LYS A 104 -12.43 10.51 -7.86
CA LYS A 104 -13.87 10.36 -8.13
C LYS A 104 -14.23 8.92 -8.49
N ARG A 105 -13.50 8.30 -9.43
CA ARG A 105 -13.72 6.89 -9.83
C ARG A 105 -13.48 5.91 -8.70
N PHE A 106 -12.49 6.17 -7.85
CA PHE A 106 -12.19 5.32 -6.69
C PHE A 106 -13.31 5.40 -5.67
N LYS A 107 -13.88 6.59 -5.44
CA LYS A 107 -15.04 6.77 -4.56
C LYS A 107 -16.30 6.13 -5.11
N GLU A 108 -16.56 6.29 -6.42
CA GLU A 108 -17.68 5.64 -7.09
C GLU A 108 -17.58 4.11 -7.00
N LYS A 109 -16.37 3.56 -7.09
CA LYS A 109 -16.14 2.11 -7.04
C LYS A 109 -16.11 1.57 -5.62
N PHE A 110 -15.37 2.18 -4.70
CA PHE A 110 -15.04 1.62 -3.38
C PHE A 110 -15.69 2.35 -2.20
N GLY A 111 -16.47 3.39 -2.46
CA GLY A 111 -17.01 4.27 -1.42
C GLY A 111 -15.99 5.30 -0.91
N GLU A 112 -16.35 6.00 0.16
CA GLU A 112 -15.48 7.01 0.78
C GLU A 112 -14.21 6.37 1.39
N PRO A 113 -13.05 7.06 1.33
CA PRO A 113 -11.82 6.55 1.92
C PRO A 113 -11.93 6.43 3.44
N SER A 114 -11.28 5.40 3.99
CA SER A 114 -11.22 5.14 5.42
C SER A 114 -10.33 6.11 6.20
N GLU A 115 -9.30 6.69 5.56
CA GLU A 115 -8.28 7.46 6.28
C GLU A 115 -7.60 8.49 5.37
N TRP A 116 -7.33 9.68 5.92
CA TRP A 116 -6.43 10.69 5.33
C TRP A 116 -4.98 10.39 5.71
N ARG A 117 -4.09 10.38 4.72
CA ARG A 117 -2.65 10.09 4.87
C ARG A 117 -1.75 11.19 4.30
N GLY A 118 -2.32 12.32 3.90
CA GLY A 118 -1.56 13.46 3.41
C GLY A 118 -0.92 14.27 4.54
N ASP A 119 -0.04 15.21 4.18
CA ASP A 119 0.54 16.13 5.16
C ASP A 119 -0.38 17.36 5.40
N PRO A 120 -0.21 18.09 6.52
CA PRO A 120 -1.02 19.25 6.85
C PRO A 120 -0.93 20.41 5.85
N PHE A 121 0.21 20.54 5.15
CA PHE A 121 0.44 21.58 4.14
C PHE A 121 -0.05 21.17 2.75
N HIS A 122 -0.63 19.97 2.62
CA HIS A 122 -1.17 19.41 1.38
C HIS A 122 -0.15 19.33 0.23
N VAL A 123 1.13 19.20 0.56
CA VAL A 123 2.21 18.90 -0.40
C VAL A 123 2.01 17.50 -0.97
N VAL A 124 1.61 16.57 -0.12
CA VAL A 124 1.20 15.20 -0.35
C VAL A 124 -0.25 15.08 0.06
N ILE A 125 -1.11 14.76 -0.91
CA ILE A 125 -2.51 14.42 -0.71
C ILE A 125 -2.59 12.91 -0.83
N ALA A 126 -3.05 12.20 0.20
CA ALA A 126 -3.19 10.75 0.13
C ALA A 126 -4.46 10.27 0.84
N TRP A 127 -5.24 9.45 0.14
CA TRP A 127 -6.43 8.81 0.67
C TRP A 127 -6.24 7.31 0.70
N LYS A 128 -6.63 6.68 1.81
CA LYS A 128 -6.52 5.24 2.01
C LYS A 128 -7.89 4.59 2.16
N TRP A 129 -8.07 3.49 1.47
CA TRP A 129 -9.14 2.51 1.69
C TRP A 129 -8.54 1.26 2.32
N SER A 130 -9.31 0.62 3.19
CA SER A 130 -8.93 -0.60 3.89
C SER A 130 -10.01 -1.65 3.66
N PHE A 131 -9.59 -2.86 3.35
CA PHE A 131 -10.46 -3.97 2.99
C PHE A 131 -10.02 -5.23 3.71
N ILE A 132 -10.97 -6.14 3.91
CA ILE A 132 -10.72 -7.53 4.27
C ILE A 132 -11.30 -8.37 3.13
N ASP A 133 -10.51 -9.25 2.52
CA ASP A 133 -11.02 -10.16 1.49
C ASP A 133 -11.66 -11.42 2.09
N LYS A 134 -12.09 -12.34 1.22
CA LYS A 134 -12.79 -13.57 1.63
C LYS A 134 -11.86 -14.53 2.38
N GLU A 135 -10.57 -14.44 2.10
CA GLU A 135 -9.50 -15.22 2.69
C GLU A 135 -8.99 -14.60 4.00
N GLY A 136 -9.55 -13.45 4.43
CA GLY A 136 -9.16 -12.74 5.65
C GLY A 136 -7.90 -11.87 5.49
N ASN A 137 -7.44 -11.63 4.27
CA ASN A 137 -6.30 -10.76 4.02
C ASN A 137 -6.69 -9.29 4.21
N HIS A 138 -5.81 -8.56 4.90
CA HIS A 138 -5.96 -7.13 5.12
C HIS A 138 -5.31 -6.35 3.99
N ILE A 139 -6.12 -5.80 3.09
CA ILE A 139 -5.66 -5.08 1.91
C ILE A 139 -5.85 -3.57 2.10
N SER A 140 -4.81 -2.80 1.84
CA SER A 140 -4.89 -1.34 1.78
C SER A 140 -4.66 -0.84 0.36
N LEU A 141 -5.54 0.06 -0.10
CA LEU A 141 -5.39 0.84 -1.32
C LEU A 141 -5.11 2.29 -0.93
N ILE A 142 -4.05 2.89 -1.47
CA ILE A 142 -3.73 4.30 -1.25
C ILE A 142 -3.60 4.99 -2.61
N LEU A 143 -4.39 6.04 -2.83
CA LEU A 143 -4.23 6.96 -3.95
C LEU A 143 -3.55 8.23 -3.43
N GLN A 144 -2.46 8.65 -4.08
CA GLN A 144 -1.62 9.76 -3.63
C GLN A 144 -1.30 10.72 -4.77
N HIS A 145 -1.25 12.02 -4.47
CA HIS A 145 -0.73 13.09 -5.31
C HIS A 145 0.31 13.89 -4.55
N ASN A 146 1.49 14.10 -5.13
CA ASN A 146 2.54 14.94 -4.56
C ASN A 146 2.79 16.17 -5.46
N THR A 147 2.64 17.37 -4.90
CA THR A 147 2.77 18.65 -5.59
C THR A 147 4.20 19.20 -5.62
N LYS A 148 5.06 18.86 -4.66
CA LYS A 148 6.39 19.47 -4.53
C LYS A 148 7.29 18.67 -3.61
N ASP A 149 7.99 17.69 -4.17
CA ASP A 149 9.06 17.02 -3.44
C ASP A 149 10.15 16.53 -4.40
N GLN A 150 11.40 16.93 -4.14
CA GLN A 150 12.57 16.44 -4.85
C GLN A 150 13.03 15.07 -4.32
N GLU A 151 12.72 14.76 -3.06
CA GLU A 151 12.99 13.46 -2.41
C GLU A 151 11.83 12.47 -2.68
N GLU A 152 10.56 12.89 -2.56
CA GLU A 152 9.37 12.03 -2.73
C GLU A 152 8.76 12.00 -4.15
N LYS A 153 9.55 12.33 -5.19
CA LYS A 153 9.20 12.25 -6.63
C LYS A 153 7.76 12.69 -6.97
N MET A 154 7.55 13.97 -7.31
CA MET A 154 6.27 14.59 -7.76
C MET A 154 5.32 13.74 -8.64
N GLY A 155 4.00 13.89 -8.46
CA GLY A 155 2.95 13.36 -9.35
C GLY A 155 1.96 12.40 -8.68
N ASN A 156 1.27 11.60 -9.49
CA ASN A 156 0.19 10.72 -9.04
C ASN A 156 0.68 9.28 -8.87
N SER A 157 0.33 8.64 -7.76
CA SER A 157 0.66 7.23 -7.52
C SER A 157 -0.49 6.49 -6.85
N VAL A 158 -0.48 5.19 -7.03
CA VAL A 158 -1.42 4.26 -6.43
C VAL A 158 -0.65 3.09 -5.85
N LYS A 159 -1.05 2.69 -4.64
CA LYS A 159 -0.42 1.62 -3.89
C LYS A 159 -1.46 0.63 -3.43
N LEU A 160 -1.20 -0.65 -3.68
CA LEU A 160 -1.99 -1.76 -3.16
C LEU A 160 -1.07 -2.63 -2.30
N THR A 161 -1.51 -3.07 -1.13
CA THR A 161 -0.65 -3.79 -0.16
C THR A 161 -1.46 -4.77 0.66
N THR A 162 -0.91 -5.97 0.85
CA THR A 162 -1.44 -6.97 1.77
C THR A 162 -0.63 -6.97 3.07
N THR A 163 -1.23 -6.53 4.17
CA THR A 163 -0.51 -6.28 5.43
C THR A 163 -0.19 -7.56 6.17
N ASN A 164 -1.08 -8.56 6.14
CA ASN A 164 -0.86 -9.86 6.77
C ASN A 164 0.24 -10.65 6.05
N MET A 165 0.31 -10.62 4.71
CA MET A 165 1.43 -11.26 3.97
C MET A 165 2.79 -10.64 4.35
N ILE A 166 2.87 -9.31 4.50
CA ILE A 166 4.09 -8.65 5.01
C ILE A 166 4.41 -9.11 6.43
N LYS A 167 3.40 -9.25 7.29
CA LYS A 167 3.56 -9.72 8.67
C LYS A 167 4.08 -11.16 8.71
N GLU A 168 3.60 -12.04 7.84
CA GLU A 168 4.07 -13.43 7.71
C GLU A 168 5.56 -13.47 7.34
N GLU A 169 5.99 -12.68 6.36
CA GLU A 169 7.40 -12.56 5.96
C GLU A 169 8.28 -12.09 7.13
N ARG A 170 7.82 -11.07 7.86
CA ARG A 170 8.52 -10.53 9.02
C ARG A 170 8.68 -11.58 10.12
N LEU A 171 7.61 -12.27 10.48
CA LEU A 171 7.62 -13.29 11.53
C LEU A 171 8.53 -14.47 11.17
N CYS A 172 8.55 -14.89 9.90
CA CYS A 172 9.50 -15.89 9.42
C CYS A 172 10.96 -15.43 9.61
N TYR A 173 11.25 -14.18 9.28
CA TYR A 173 12.60 -13.64 9.34
C TYR A 173 13.09 -13.45 10.78
N GLU A 174 12.25 -12.91 11.65
CA GLU A 174 12.51 -12.78 13.09
C GLU A 174 12.78 -14.16 13.72
N LYS A 175 12.00 -15.18 13.38
CA LYS A 175 12.22 -16.55 13.85
C LYS A 175 13.57 -17.11 13.40
N LYS A 176 13.95 -16.91 12.12
CA LYS A 176 15.24 -17.38 11.61
C LYS A 176 16.40 -16.66 12.27
N SER A 177 16.30 -15.35 12.51
CA SER A 177 17.37 -14.58 13.16
C SER A 177 17.59 -14.97 14.62
N ASP A 178 16.50 -15.32 15.32
CA ASP A 178 16.55 -15.88 16.67
C ASP A 178 17.26 -17.25 16.68
N GLU A 179 16.93 -18.14 15.74
CA GLU A 179 17.51 -19.48 15.61
C GLU A 179 18.98 -19.46 15.18
N SER A 180 19.36 -18.56 14.27
CA SER A 180 20.72 -18.46 13.73
C SER A 180 21.66 -17.63 14.61
N GLY A 181 21.18 -17.08 15.73
CA GLY A 181 21.93 -16.18 16.60
C GLY A 181 22.43 -14.91 15.88
N THR A 182 21.91 -14.63 14.69
CA THR A 182 22.36 -13.54 13.80
C THR A 182 21.60 -12.24 14.04
N HIS A 183 20.85 -12.16 15.14
CA HIS A 183 20.76 -10.88 15.80
C HIS A 183 22.20 -10.40 16.02
N MET A 184 22.61 -9.34 15.32
CA MET A 184 23.25 -8.26 16.05
C MET A 184 22.26 -7.98 17.19
N LYS A 185 22.45 -8.68 18.32
CA LYS A 185 21.86 -8.25 19.57
C LYS A 185 22.22 -6.79 19.58
N MET A 186 21.23 -5.90 19.51
CA MET A 186 21.44 -4.59 20.09
C MET A 186 21.90 -4.98 21.49
N GLN A 187 23.21 -4.91 21.73
CA GLN A 187 23.71 -4.98 23.08
C GLN A 187 22.82 -3.96 23.78
N PRO A 188 22.14 -4.33 24.88
CA PRO A 188 21.54 -3.33 25.74
C PRO A 188 22.63 -2.30 25.86
N HIS A 189 22.39 -1.10 25.33
CA HIS A 189 23.41 -0.07 25.36
C HIS A 189 23.56 0.15 26.85
N GLU A 190 24.58 -0.50 27.45
CA GLU A 190 24.87 -0.33 28.84
C GLU A 190 24.91 1.18 28.97
N ALA A 191 24.05 1.70 29.84
CA ALA A 191 24.10 3.08 30.23
C ALA A 191 25.40 3.25 31.02
N LYS A 192 26.54 3.11 30.31
CA LYS A 192 27.85 3.45 30.77
C LYS A 192 27.70 4.91 31.15
N ASN A 193 27.84 5.16 32.45
CA ASN A 193 27.74 6.44 33.12
C ASN A 193 27.92 7.60 32.13
N LYS A 194 26.86 8.40 31.95
CA LYS A 194 26.78 9.49 30.97
C LYS A 194 28.01 10.38 31.11
N ALA A 195 29.04 10.14 30.30
CA ALA A 195 30.08 11.11 30.05
C ALA A 195 29.39 12.40 29.56
N PRO A 196 29.88 13.59 29.91
CA PRO A 196 29.31 14.83 29.43
C PRO A 196 29.21 14.77 27.90
N VAL A 197 28.00 14.99 27.38
CA VAL A 197 27.71 14.91 25.95
C VAL A 197 28.55 15.97 25.26
N ASN A 198 29.45 15.55 24.37
CA ASN A 198 30.22 16.48 23.55
C ASN A 198 29.29 17.04 22.45
N TRP A 199 28.70 18.20 22.70
CA TRP A 199 27.75 18.86 21.80
C TRP A 199 28.36 19.21 20.43
N ASP A 200 29.68 19.38 20.34
CA ASP A 200 30.38 19.67 19.09
C ASP A 200 30.32 18.50 18.09
N LEU A 201 29.93 17.30 18.52
CA LEU A 201 29.68 16.14 17.64
C LEU A 201 28.29 16.15 17.01
N PHE A 202 27.33 16.86 17.61
CA PHE A 202 25.92 16.81 17.24
C PHE A 202 25.41 18.12 16.63
N ILE A 203 26.22 19.19 16.74
CA ILE A 203 25.93 20.49 16.16
C ILE A 203 26.77 20.62 14.88
N PRO A 204 26.13 20.83 13.71
CA PRO A 204 26.85 21.11 12.46
C PRO A 204 27.75 22.34 12.63
N ARG A 205 29.00 22.25 12.15
CA ARG A 205 29.95 23.37 12.12
C ARG A 205 29.81 24.19 10.86
#